data_AF-A0A516P6A1-F1
#
_entry.id   AF-A0A516P6A1-F1
#
_cell.length_a   1.000
_cell.length_b   1.000
_cell.length_c   1.000
_cell.angle_alpha   90.00
_cell.angle_beta   90.00
_cell.angle_gamma   90.00
#
_symmetry.space_group_name_H-M   'P 1'
#
loop_
_entity.id
_entity.type
_entity.pdbx_description
1 polymer ?
#
loop_
_entity_poly.entity_id
_entity_poly.type
_entity_poly.pdbx_seq_one_letter_code
_entity_poly.pdbx_strand_id
1 'polypeptide(L)'
;MKVVFEKKVSPAVYVIEPAKLKLAEGKTKLEHVYSQDKQKLCLFYPDGSQWNDSKIVASTIIPWTIEWLYHYEIWLITGKWLGGGKHPNLKNKT
;
A
#
# COMPACT_ATOMS: atom_id res chain seq x y z
N MET A 1 -1.54 12.70 2.86
CA MET A 1 -0.53 11.70 2.44
C MET A 1 0.86 12.28 2.65
N LYS A 2 1.82 11.47 3.10
CA LYS A 2 3.24 11.81 3.22
C LYS A 2 4.05 10.86 2.34
N VAL A 3 4.92 11.41 1.50
CA VAL A 3 5.89 10.64 0.72
C VAL A 3 7.29 10.98 1.23
N VAL A 4 8.05 9.97 1.64
CA VAL A 4 9.42 10.09 2.15
C VAL A 4 10.39 9.54 1.10
N PHE A 5 11.36 10.36 0.71
CA PHE A 5 12.42 10.02 -0.25
C PHE A 5 13.78 10.04 0.41
N GLU A 6 14.55 8.98 0.17
CA GLU A 6 15.95 8.88 0.57
C GLU A 6 16.75 8.34 -0.62
N LYS A 7 17.97 8.84 -0.79
CA LYS A 7 18.82 8.47 -1.92
C LYS A 7 19.09 6.96 -1.90
N LYS A 8 18.86 6.26 -3.03
CA LYS A 8 18.98 4.80 -3.19
C LYS A 8 17.99 3.95 -2.36
N VAL A 9 16.94 4.56 -1.80
CA VAL A 9 15.88 3.86 -1.08
C VAL A 9 14.56 4.09 -1.81
N SER A 10 13.74 3.05 -1.90
CA SER A 10 12.40 3.17 -2.49
C SER A 10 11.49 4.04 -1.61
N PRO A 11 10.61 4.86 -2.21
CA PRO A 11 9.80 5.81 -1.47
C PRO A 11 8.90 5.10 -0.46
N ALA A 12 8.78 5.71 0.71
CA ALA A 12 7.82 5.28 1.72
C ALA A 12 6.62 6.21 1.71
N VAL A 13 5.42 5.64 1.59
CA VAL A 13 4.17 6.38 1.51
C VAL A 13 3.28 6.06 2.70
N TYR A 14 2.70 7.11 3.29
CA TYR A 14 1.85 7.04 4.48
C TYR A 14 0.61 7.92 4.31
N VAL A 15 -0.50 7.51 4.90
CA VAL A 15 -1.66 8.38 5.13
C VAL A 15 -1.35 9.27 6.34
N ILE A 16 -1.66 10.57 6.26
CA ILE A 16 -1.43 11.52 7.36
C ILE A 16 -2.69 11.60 8.21
N GLU A 17 -3.85 11.73 7.56
CA GLU A 17 -5.15 11.80 8.20
C GLU A 17 -6.12 10.83 7.51
N PRO A 18 -6.78 9.94 8.27
CA PRO A 18 -6.55 9.71 9.70
C PRO A 18 -5.14 9.12 9.95
N ALA A 19 -4.55 9.42 11.11
CA ALA A 19 -3.20 8.95 11.46
C ALA A 19 -3.12 7.41 11.62
N LYS A 20 -4.24 6.77 11.92
CA LYS A 20 -4.40 5.31 11.95
C LYS A 20 -5.59 4.91 11.11
N LEU A 21 -5.33 4.18 10.03
CA LEU A 21 -6.36 3.66 9.15
C LEU A 21 -7.26 2.66 9.87
N LYS A 22 -8.56 2.75 9.60
CA LYS A 22 -9.56 1.79 10.09
C LYS A 22 -9.40 0.46 9.38
N LEU A 23 -9.82 -0.61 10.05
CA LEU A 23 -9.99 -1.92 9.45
C LEU A 23 -11.44 -2.07 8.97
N ALA A 24 -11.63 -2.75 7.84
CA ALA A 24 -12.94 -3.20 7.42
C ALA A 24 -13.54 -4.17 8.45
N GLU A 25 -14.87 -4.26 8.49
CA GLU A 25 -15.56 -5.12 9.44
C GLU A 25 -15.09 -6.58 9.35
N GLY A 26 -14.83 -7.19 10.51
CA GLY A 26 -14.34 -8.57 10.60
C GLY A 26 -12.89 -8.78 10.15
N LYS A 27 -12.14 -7.73 9.80
CA LYS A 27 -10.72 -7.83 9.42
C LYS A 27 -9.80 -7.55 10.59
N THR A 28 -8.65 -8.23 10.59
CA THR A 28 -7.62 -8.11 11.65
C THR A 28 -6.35 -7.40 11.18
N LYS A 29 -6.25 -7.08 9.88
CA LYS A 29 -5.08 -6.44 9.26
C LYS A 29 -5.51 -5.60 8.06
N LEU A 30 -4.70 -4.59 7.74
CA LEU A 30 -4.84 -3.83 6.51
C LEU A 30 -4.36 -4.67 5.33
N GLU A 31 -5.04 -4.48 4.20
CA GLU A 31 -4.58 -5.01 2.92
C GLU A 31 -3.48 -4.13 2.33
N HIS A 32 -2.54 -4.75 1.61
CA HIS A 32 -1.51 -4.05 0.85
C HIS A 32 -0.75 -2.95 1.62
N VAL A 33 -0.21 -3.30 2.79
CA VAL A 33 0.81 -2.52 3.50
C VAL A 33 2.07 -3.37 3.71
N TYR A 34 3.25 -2.77 3.60
CA TYR A 34 4.51 -3.46 3.92
C TYR A 34 4.71 -3.63 5.43
N SER A 35 4.06 -2.80 6.25
CA SER A 35 4.11 -2.84 7.70
C SER A 35 2.74 -2.49 8.26
N GLN A 36 2.18 -3.39 9.08
CA GLN A 36 0.88 -3.18 9.74
C GLN A 36 0.96 -2.08 10.80
N ASP A 37 2.06 -2.06 11.56
CA ASP A 37 2.30 -1.07 12.62
C ASP A 37 2.52 0.33 12.06
N LYS A 38 3.46 0.49 11.12
CA LYS A 38 3.78 1.79 10.51
C LYS A 38 2.80 2.22 9.42
N GLN A 39 1.91 1.32 8.97
CA GLN A 39 0.98 1.52 7.85
C GLN A 39 1.67 2.05 6.57
N LYS A 40 2.86 1.53 6.26
CA LYS A 40 3.58 1.86 5.00
C LYS A 40 2.87 1.20 3.83
N LEU A 41 2.32 2.00 2.91
CA LEU A 41 1.54 1.49 1.77
C LEU A 41 2.39 0.63 0.83
N CYS A 42 1.82 -0.47 0.33
CA CYS A 42 2.41 -1.34 -0.68
C CYS A 42 1.96 -0.90 -2.07
N LEU A 43 2.75 -0.05 -2.72
CA LEU A 43 2.42 0.52 -4.03
C LEU A 43 3.16 -0.16 -5.21
N PHE A 44 4.21 -0.93 -4.93
CA PHE A 44 5.03 -1.59 -5.96
C PHE A 44 5.71 -2.87 -5.40
N TYR A 45 6.30 -3.68 -6.26
CA TYR A 45 7.08 -4.83 -5.80
C TYR A 45 8.42 -4.38 -5.19
N PRO A 46 8.83 -4.95 -4.03
CA PRO A 46 10.08 -4.61 -3.38
C PRO A 46 11.32 -5.09 -4.16
N ASP A 47 11.14 -5.92 -5.19
CA ASP A 47 12.21 -6.43 -6.07
C ASP A 47 12.75 -5.37 -7.05
N GLY A 48 12.19 -4.15 -7.05
CA GLY A 48 12.64 -3.06 -7.91
C GLY A 48 12.20 -3.18 -9.37
N SER A 49 11.35 -4.16 -9.71
CA SER A 49 10.88 -4.35 -11.09
C SER A 49 9.97 -3.21 -11.59
N GLN A 50 9.22 -2.57 -10.68
CA GLN A 50 8.23 -1.55 -11.04
C GLN A 50 8.69 -0.12 -10.77
N TRP A 51 9.58 0.08 -9.80
CA TRP A 51 10.02 1.41 -9.37
C TRP A 51 11.54 1.49 -9.28
N ASN A 52 12.10 2.59 -9.79
CA ASN A 52 13.48 3.01 -9.61
C ASN A 52 13.55 4.54 -9.44
N ASP A 53 14.72 5.06 -9.08
CA ASP A 53 14.93 6.47 -8.73
C ASP A 53 14.85 7.45 -9.91
N SER A 54 14.81 6.95 -11.16
CA SER A 54 14.62 7.80 -12.35
C SER A 54 13.14 8.07 -12.67
N LYS A 55 12.20 7.39 -11.99
CA LYS A 55 10.76 7.59 -12.21
C LYS A 55 10.22 8.82 -11.48
N ILE A 56 9.42 9.60 -12.20
CA ILE A 56 8.76 10.80 -11.65
C ILE A 56 7.67 10.39 -10.66
N VAL A 57 7.71 11.01 -9.48
CA VAL A 57 6.77 10.78 -8.37
C VAL A 57 5.33 11.05 -8.80
N ALA A 58 5.11 12.18 -9.48
CA ALA A 58 3.80 12.61 -9.96
C ALA A 58 3.18 11.64 -10.97
N SER A 59 3.99 10.88 -11.72
CA SER A 59 3.50 9.92 -12.72
C SER A 59 3.47 8.48 -12.23
N THR A 60 3.90 8.20 -11.00
CA THR A 60 3.99 6.84 -10.45
C THR A 60 3.37 6.76 -9.07
N ILE A 61 4.07 7.27 -8.05
CA ILE A 61 3.69 7.19 -6.65
C ILE A 61 2.34 7.87 -6.39
N ILE A 62 2.10 9.04 -6.98
CA ILE A 62 0.84 9.77 -6.77
C ILE A 62 -0.35 8.98 -7.36
N PRO A 63 -0.37 8.59 -8.64
CA PRO A 63 -1.43 7.73 -9.19
C PRO A 63 -1.62 6.41 -8.43
N TRP A 64 -0.54 5.69 -8.09
CA TRP A 64 -0.65 4.43 -7.34
C TRP A 64 -1.21 4.63 -5.94
N THR A 65 -0.89 5.75 -5.28
CA THR A 65 -1.50 6.06 -3.98
C THR A 65 -2.99 6.34 -4.11
N ILE A 66 -3.41 7.05 -5.16
CA ILE A 66 -4.84 7.31 -5.43
C ILE A 66 -5.57 5.99 -5.67
N GLU A 67 -5.02 5.10 -6.50
CA GLU A 67 -5.58 3.77 -6.76
C GLU A 67 -5.70 2.95 -5.47
N TRP A 68 -4.65 2.93 -4.65
CA TRP A 68 -4.66 2.25 -3.36
C TRP A 68 -5.75 2.79 -2.43
N LEU A 69 -5.88 4.11 -2.33
CA LEU A 69 -6.90 4.76 -1.49
C LEU A 69 -8.31 4.46 -1.99
N TYR A 70 -8.53 4.47 -3.30
CA TYR A 70 -9.80 4.10 -3.91
C TYR A 70 -10.23 2.67 -3.52
N HIS A 71 -9.31 1.71 -3.63
CA HIS A 71 -9.61 0.33 -3.24
C HIS A 71 -9.71 0.14 -1.72
N TYR A 72 -9.00 0.93 -0.93
CA TYR A 72 -9.13 0.96 0.53
C TYR A 72 -10.54 1.36 0.96
N GLU A 73 -11.12 2.42 0.37
CA GLU A 73 -12.49 2.85 0.70
C GLU A 73 -13.52 1.77 0.34
N ILE A 74 -13.37 1.11 -0.81
CA ILE A 74 -14.24 -0.01 -1.19
C ILE A 74 -14.04 -1.20 -0.24
N TRP A 75 -12.81 -1.46 0.17
CA TRP A 75 -12.48 -2.53 1.11
C TRP A 75 -13.10 -2.27 2.49
N LEU A 76 -13.12 -1.03 2.98
CA LEU A 76 -13.80 -0.67 4.23
C LEU A 76 -15.29 -1.04 4.21
N ILE A 77 -15.96 -0.88 3.07
CA ILE A 77 -17.39 -1.16 2.90
C ILE A 77 -17.65 -2.66 2.70
N THR A 78 -16.86 -3.31 1.86
CA THR A 78 -17.17 -4.67 1.36
C THR A 78 -16.39 -5.78 2.06
N GLY A 79 -15.30 -5.44 2.76
CA GLY A 79 -14.33 -6.39 3.28
C GLY A 79 -13.55 -7.15 2.20
N LYS A 80 -13.70 -6.82 0.92
CA LYS A 80 -13.01 -7.47 -0.21
C LYS A 80 -12.04 -6.48 -0.85
N TRP A 81 -10.76 -6.87 -0.93
CA TRP A 81 -9.78 -6.08 -1.67
C TRP A 81 -10.00 -6.27 -3.16
N LEU A 82 -10.21 -5.17 -3.87
CA LEU A 82 -10.42 -5.16 -5.32
C LEU A 82 -9.27 -4.49 -6.09
N GLY A 83 -8.22 -4.08 -5.39
CA GLY A 83 -7.03 -3.52 -6.02
C GLY A 83 -6.12 -4.60 -6.59
N GLY A 84 -5.12 -4.15 -7.34
CA GLY A 84 -4.07 -5.04 -7.84
C GLY A 84 -3.08 -5.49 -6.76
N GLY A 85 -1.99 -6.11 -7.23
CA GLY A 85 -0.88 -6.59 -6.43
C GLY A 85 -0.99 -8.06 -6.04
N LYS A 86 0.09 -8.60 -5.46
CA LYS A 86 0.17 -10.01 -5.05
C LYS A 86 -0.02 -10.13 -3.55
N HIS A 87 -1.05 -10.85 -3.14
CA HIS A 87 -1.09 -11.38 -1.78
C HIS A 87 -0.09 -12.53 -1.66
N PRO A 88 0.72 -12.59 -0.59
CA PRO A 88 1.50 -13.78 -0.33
C PRO A 88 0.54 -14.95 -0.21
N ASN A 89 0.71 -15.96 -1.06
CA ASN A 89 -0.03 -17.21 -0.94
C ASN A 89 0.20 -17.72 0.48
N LEU A 90 -0.87 -17.85 1.26
CA LEU A 90 -0.83 -18.65 2.48
C LEU A 90 -0.50 -20.07 2.02
N LYS A 91 0.78 -20.46 2.06
CA LYS A 91 1.12 -21.87 2.05
C LYS A 91 0.44 -22.44 3.29
N ASN A 92 -0.54 -23.31 3.09
CA ASN A 92 -1.10 -24.10 4.17
C ASN A 92 0.09 -24.70 4.93
N LYS A 93 0.26 -24.31 6.19
CA LYS A 93 1.18 -24.99 7.09
C LYS A 93 0.59 -26.39 7.29
N THR A 94 1.07 -27.34 6.50
CA THR A 94 0.99 -28.78 6.80
C THR A 94 1.68 -29.05 8.12
#